data_AF-A0A1S3S5M9-F1
#
_entry.id   AF-A0A1S3S5M9-F1
#
_cell.length_a   1.000
_cell.length_b   1.000
_cell.length_c   1.000
_cell.angle_alpha   90.00
_cell.angle_beta   90.00
_cell.angle_gamma   90.00
#
_symmetry.space_group_name_H-M   'P 1'
#
loop_
_entity.id
_entity.type
_entity.pdbx_description
1 polymer ?
#
loop_
_entity_poly.entity_id
_entity_poly.type
_entity_poly.pdbx_seq_one_letter_code
_entity_poly.pdbx_strand_id
1 'polypeptide(L)'
;MTDPTASPEDHWNKNDGAFSDNGFDPSFFAETARKGTVVSRTNSIGSTSASSVPNTDDEDSDYRHDTTYKESYKDRRRQAHTQAEQKRRNAIKKGYDDLQSIVPTCQQQSEFAVGTQKISKATVLQKTIDYIQFLHKEKKKQEEEMSMLRKEVMALKIMKTNYEHIVKAHQNNPQQGEEQVSDQVKFSVFQSIMDSLFQSFSRSVSVASFQELSACVFSWIEEHCKPQTLREFVVGVLRQLNSQPY
;
A
#
# COMPACT_ATOMS: atom_id res chain seq x y z
N MET A 1 -10.76 70.56 13.83
CA MET A 1 -9.78 70.17 14.86
C MET A 1 -10.35 68.93 15.53
N THR A 2 -9.79 67.74 15.56
CA THR A 2 -8.53 67.11 15.08
C THR A 2 -8.74 65.64 15.49
N ASP A 3 -8.54 64.67 14.58
CA ASP A 3 -8.15 63.28 14.94
C ASP A 3 -6.80 63.30 15.74
N PRO A 4 -6.24 62.20 16.32
CA PRO A 4 -6.37 60.77 15.94
C PRO A 4 -6.17 59.71 17.09
N THR A 5 -6.12 58.43 16.68
CA THR A 5 -5.26 57.30 17.18
C THR A 5 -5.70 56.46 18.39
N ALA A 6 -5.90 55.14 18.18
CA ALA A 6 -4.94 54.08 18.53
C ALA A 6 -5.63 52.71 18.79
N SER A 7 -5.13 51.69 18.08
CA SER A 7 -5.40 50.25 18.23
C SER A 7 -4.75 49.69 19.50
N PRO A 8 -5.21 48.54 20.05
CA PRO A 8 -4.33 47.65 20.81
C PRO A 8 -4.19 46.27 20.16
N GLU A 9 -2.95 45.82 20.23
CA GLU A 9 -2.28 44.76 19.50
C GLU A 9 -2.66 43.31 19.87
N ASP A 10 -2.17 42.44 18.98
CA ASP A 10 -2.16 40.99 18.97
C ASP A 10 -1.63 40.33 20.24
N HIS A 11 -2.31 39.25 20.65
CA HIS A 11 -1.92 38.40 21.77
C HIS A 11 -1.83 36.93 21.37
N TRP A 12 -0.98 36.57 20.40
CA TRP A 12 -0.48 35.17 20.30
C TRP A 12 0.92 35.13 19.72
N ASN A 13 1.93 35.33 20.57
CA ASN A 13 3.24 34.77 20.32
C ASN A 13 3.75 34.05 21.58
N LYS A 14 3.92 32.72 21.43
CA LYS A 14 4.98 31.87 22.01
C LYS A 14 4.47 30.43 22.21
N ASN A 15 4.83 29.56 21.26
CA ASN A 15 5.48 28.32 21.65
C ASN A 15 6.34 27.81 20.48
N ASP A 16 7.62 28.15 20.55
CA ASP A 16 8.68 27.66 19.68
C ASP A 16 8.89 26.16 19.89
N GLY A 17 8.37 25.35 18.96
CA GLY A 17 8.74 23.95 18.79
C GLY A 17 9.64 23.82 17.57
N ALA A 18 10.95 23.99 17.79
CA ALA A 18 11.97 23.79 16.77
C ALA A 18 11.87 22.38 16.15
N PHE A 19 11.35 22.29 14.93
CA PHE A 19 11.66 21.18 14.03
C PHE A 19 12.59 21.75 12.96
N SER A 20 13.89 21.63 13.22
CA SER A 20 14.94 22.00 12.28
C SER A 20 14.72 21.27 10.96
N ASP A 21 14.42 22.05 9.93
CA ASP A 21 14.51 21.69 8.52
C ASP A 21 15.99 21.54 8.17
N ASN A 22 16.57 20.42 8.57
CA ASN A 22 17.91 20.05 8.15
C ASN A 22 17.83 19.52 6.73
N GLY A 23 18.31 20.34 5.81
CA GLY A 23 19.31 19.94 4.82
C GLY A 23 18.92 18.77 3.94
N PHE A 24 18.51 19.11 2.72
CA PHE A 24 18.57 18.23 1.56
C PHE A 24 19.99 17.63 1.47
N ASP A 25 20.15 16.36 1.85
CA ASP A 25 21.39 15.61 1.71
C ASP A 25 21.33 14.76 0.43
N PRO A 26 22.08 15.10 -0.65
CA PRO A 26 22.09 14.34 -1.88
C PRO A 26 22.89 13.03 -1.77
N SER A 27 23.50 12.73 -0.61
CA SER A 27 24.42 11.60 -0.47
C SER A 27 23.76 10.26 -0.14
N PHE A 28 22.43 10.19 0.07
CA PHE A 28 21.74 8.93 0.37
C PHE A 28 21.49 8.02 -0.86
N PHE A 29 21.85 8.47 -2.07
CA PHE A 29 21.60 7.72 -3.30
C PHE A 29 22.80 6.90 -3.82
N ALA A 30 23.88 6.77 -3.03
CA ALA A 30 25.07 6.04 -3.44
C ALA A 30 25.38 4.80 -2.59
N GLU A 31 24.43 4.13 -1.94
CA GLU A 31 24.72 2.82 -1.37
C GLU A 31 23.48 1.96 -1.12
N THR A 32 23.21 0.98 -2.01
CA THR A 32 22.86 -0.42 -1.71
C THR A 32 22.17 -1.12 -2.90
N ALA A 33 22.95 -1.82 -3.73
CA ALA A 33 22.54 -3.07 -4.39
C ALA A 33 23.73 -3.71 -5.15
N ARG A 34 24.84 -3.96 -4.46
CA ARG A 34 25.81 -4.98 -4.86
C ARG A 34 26.21 -5.81 -3.65
N LYS A 35 26.18 -7.14 -3.85
CA LYS A 35 26.68 -8.23 -3.00
C LYS A 35 25.70 -8.77 -1.95
N GLY A 36 24.94 -9.78 -2.36
CA GLY A 36 24.46 -10.82 -1.45
C GLY A 36 25.66 -11.67 -1.01
N THR A 37 26.27 -11.28 0.11
CA THR A 37 27.26 -12.08 0.83
C THR A 37 26.55 -13.26 1.49
N VAL A 38 27.12 -14.44 1.26
CA VAL A 38 26.79 -15.73 1.85
C VAL A 38 26.77 -15.59 3.38
N VAL A 39 25.62 -15.85 4.01
CA VAL A 39 25.57 -15.99 5.46
C VAL A 39 26.09 -17.39 5.80
N SER A 40 27.39 -17.45 6.09
CA SER A 40 27.99 -18.56 6.82
C SER A 40 27.40 -18.59 8.23
N ARG A 41 26.44 -19.48 8.47
CA ARG A 41 26.12 -19.93 9.83
C ARG A 41 27.11 -21.03 10.20
N THR A 42 28.08 -20.66 11.02
CA THR A 42 28.95 -21.60 11.73
C THR A 42 28.13 -22.33 12.80
N ASN A 43 27.71 -23.56 12.51
CA ASN A 43 27.52 -24.57 13.55
C ASN A 43 28.68 -25.56 13.42
N SER A 44 29.80 -25.20 14.04
CA SER A 44 30.86 -26.13 14.37
C SER A 44 30.37 -26.99 15.53
N ILE A 45 29.96 -28.21 15.21
CA ILE A 45 30.14 -29.36 16.09
C ILE A 45 30.78 -30.44 15.23
N GLY A 46 32.07 -30.23 15.00
CA GLY A 46 32.96 -31.35 14.77
C GLY A 46 33.01 -32.17 16.05
N SER A 47 32.47 -33.37 16.00
CA SER A 47 33.02 -34.51 16.73
C SER A 47 32.73 -35.75 15.90
N THR A 48 33.73 -36.06 15.09
CA THR A 48 34.08 -37.40 14.66
C THR A 48 33.97 -38.37 15.84
N SER A 49 33.19 -39.42 15.67
CA SER A 49 33.50 -40.73 16.25
C SER A 49 32.87 -41.76 15.34
N ALA A 50 33.68 -42.24 14.40
CA ALA A 50 33.51 -43.56 13.84
C ALA A 50 33.43 -44.53 15.03
N SER A 51 32.26 -45.09 15.27
CA SER A 51 32.11 -46.23 16.17
C SER A 51 32.60 -47.47 15.42
N SER A 52 33.91 -47.64 15.32
CA SER A 52 34.50 -48.96 15.15
C SER A 52 34.12 -49.79 16.36
N VAL A 53 33.25 -50.78 16.15
CA VAL A 53 32.91 -51.79 17.15
C VAL A 53 34.21 -52.55 17.46
N PRO A 54 34.72 -52.55 18.71
CA PRO A 54 35.75 -53.50 19.07
C PRO A 54 35.04 -54.84 19.22
N ASN A 55 35.22 -55.74 18.26
CA ASN A 55 35.08 -57.16 18.53
C ASN A 55 36.22 -57.51 19.50
N THR A 56 35.91 -57.49 20.79
CA THR A 56 36.73 -58.12 21.82
C THR A 56 36.24 -59.55 21.89
N ASP A 57 36.92 -60.37 21.10
CA ASP A 57 36.91 -61.82 21.20
C ASP A 57 38.07 -62.16 22.14
N ASP A 58 37.77 -62.44 23.41
CA ASP A 58 38.72 -63.00 24.39
C ASP A 58 37.93 -63.68 25.52
N GLU A 59 37.76 -65.00 25.32
CA GLU A 59 37.94 -66.13 26.25
C GLU A 59 37.23 -66.18 27.63
N ASP A 60 36.38 -67.21 27.73
CA ASP A 60 36.25 -68.20 28.82
C ASP A 60 36.19 -67.75 30.30
N SER A 61 34.97 -67.58 30.85
CA SER A 61 34.64 -67.97 32.23
C SER A 61 33.11 -68.00 32.49
N ASP A 62 32.60 -69.15 32.93
CA ASP A 62 31.31 -69.42 33.61
C ASP A 62 30.02 -68.78 33.03
N TYR A 63 29.61 -69.27 31.85
CA TYR A 63 28.59 -68.70 30.95
C TYR A 63 27.09 -68.74 31.35
N ARG A 64 26.71 -69.16 32.57
CA ARG A 64 25.27 -69.30 32.91
C ARG A 64 24.65 -68.06 33.56
N HIS A 65 25.44 -67.18 34.19
CA HIS A 65 24.91 -65.98 34.86
C HIS A 65 25.08 -64.69 34.02
N ASP A 66 26.13 -64.59 33.20
CA ASP A 66 26.45 -63.42 32.36
C ASP A 66 25.47 -63.21 31.19
N THR A 67 24.86 -64.30 30.68
CA THR A 67 23.87 -64.22 29.59
C THR A 67 22.63 -63.43 29.99
N THR A 68 22.18 -63.53 31.24
CA THR A 68 20.99 -62.82 31.72
C THR A 68 21.26 -61.32 31.93
N TYR A 69 22.45 -60.97 32.42
CA TYR A 69 22.87 -59.56 32.55
C TYR A 69 23.11 -58.92 31.18
N LYS A 70 23.84 -59.57 30.26
CA LYS A 70 24.03 -59.08 28.88
C LYS A 70 22.71 -58.94 28.14
N GLU A 71 21.73 -59.82 28.37
CA GLU A 71 20.39 -59.69 27.79
C GLU A 71 19.62 -58.50 28.38
N SER A 72 19.70 -58.27 29.70
CA SER A 72 19.10 -57.08 30.33
C SER A 72 19.69 -55.76 29.81
N TYR A 73 20.99 -55.69 29.56
CA TYR A 73 21.63 -54.51 28.96
C TYR A 73 21.20 -54.30 27.50
N LYS A 74 21.12 -55.37 26.70
CA LYS A 74 20.60 -55.31 25.32
C LYS A 74 19.14 -54.87 25.30
N ASP A 75 18.32 -55.35 26.23
CA ASP A 75 16.91 -54.97 26.33
C ASP A 75 16.74 -53.50 26.76
N ARG A 76 17.51 -53.04 27.75
CA ARG A 76 17.53 -51.61 28.15
C ARG A 76 17.91 -50.71 26.97
N ARG A 77 18.88 -51.12 26.15
CA ARG A 77 19.29 -50.40 24.94
C ARG A 77 18.17 -50.37 23.89
N ARG A 78 17.47 -51.50 23.68
CA ARG A 78 16.30 -51.57 22.78
C ARG A 78 15.18 -50.65 23.26
N GLN A 79 14.85 -50.67 24.55
CA GLN A 79 13.82 -49.81 25.14
C GLN A 79 14.17 -48.32 24.99
N ALA A 80 15.42 -47.92 25.27
CA ALA A 80 15.88 -46.56 25.08
C ALA A 80 15.78 -46.11 23.60
N HIS A 81 16.17 -46.99 22.67
CA HIS A 81 16.06 -46.73 21.24
C HIS A 81 14.59 -46.56 20.80
N THR A 82 13.69 -47.43 21.25
CA THR A 82 12.25 -47.32 20.98
C THR A 82 11.66 -46.03 21.54
N GLN A 83 12.03 -45.63 22.77
CA GLN A 83 11.59 -44.37 23.36
C GLN A 83 12.07 -43.15 22.57
N ALA A 84 13.34 -43.15 22.14
CA ALA A 84 13.90 -42.08 21.32
C ALA A 84 13.17 -41.95 19.98
N GLU A 85 12.90 -43.07 19.29
CA GLU A 85 12.16 -43.06 18.02
C GLU A 85 10.71 -42.65 18.22
N GLN A 86 10.05 -43.05 19.31
CA GLN A 86 8.69 -42.60 19.62
C GLN A 86 8.65 -41.08 19.85
N LYS A 87 9.63 -40.53 20.59
CA LYS A 87 9.76 -39.08 20.79
C LYS A 87 9.94 -38.35 19.45
N ARG A 88 10.79 -38.87 18.56
CA ARG A 88 10.97 -38.34 17.21
C ARG A 88 9.67 -38.38 16.39
N ARG A 89 8.93 -39.49 16.42
CA ARG A 89 7.64 -39.64 15.73
C ARG A 89 6.58 -38.69 16.26
N ASN A 90 6.52 -38.50 17.58
CA ASN A 90 5.60 -37.57 18.22
C ASN A 90 5.91 -36.11 17.82
N ALA A 91 7.19 -35.74 17.73
CA ALA A 91 7.60 -34.42 17.25
C ALA A 91 7.20 -34.20 15.77
N ILE A 92 7.40 -35.20 14.91
CA ILE A 92 6.95 -35.13 13.51
C ILE A 92 5.43 -35.01 13.42
N LYS A 93 4.70 -35.80 14.22
CA LYS A 93 3.23 -35.74 14.27
C LYS A 93 2.76 -34.34 14.65
N LYS A 94 3.35 -33.74 15.69
CA LYS A 94 3.08 -32.36 16.08
C LYS A 94 3.34 -31.38 14.93
N GLY A 95 4.44 -31.53 14.20
CA GLY A 95 4.71 -30.69 13.03
C GLY A 95 3.64 -30.78 11.93
N TYR A 96 3.03 -31.95 11.71
CA TYR A 96 1.89 -32.09 10.80
C TYR A 96 0.62 -31.43 11.32
N ASP A 97 0.37 -31.50 12.62
CA ASP A 97 -0.77 -30.84 13.26
C ASP A 97 -0.62 -29.31 13.15
N ASP A 98 0.59 -28.78 13.41
CA ASP A 98 0.93 -27.37 13.26
C ASP A 98 0.76 -26.90 11.79
N LEU A 99 1.27 -27.67 10.82
CA LEU A 99 1.08 -27.37 9.39
C LEU A 99 -0.39 -27.30 8.99
N GLN A 100 -1.21 -28.24 9.46
CA GLN A 100 -2.65 -28.23 9.18
C GLN A 100 -3.34 -26.99 9.75
N SER A 101 -2.86 -26.46 10.88
CA SER A 101 -3.42 -25.28 11.54
C SER A 101 -3.04 -23.94 10.88
N ILE A 102 -1.94 -23.87 10.14
CA ILE A 102 -1.48 -22.62 9.52
C ILE A 102 -1.73 -22.55 8.01
N VAL A 103 -2.01 -23.69 7.38
CA VAL A 103 -2.30 -23.76 5.94
C VAL A 103 -3.83 -23.70 5.74
N PRO A 104 -4.40 -22.60 5.21
CA PRO A 104 -5.84 -22.39 5.17
C PRO A 104 -6.61 -23.49 4.43
N THR A 105 -6.03 -24.00 3.34
CA THR A 105 -6.65 -25.06 2.53
C THR A 105 -6.67 -26.41 3.22
N CYS A 106 -5.79 -26.64 4.22
CA CYS A 106 -5.85 -27.81 5.09
C CYS A 106 -6.99 -27.66 6.11
N GLN A 107 -7.12 -26.48 6.73
CA GLN A 107 -8.19 -26.17 7.69
C GLN A 107 -9.58 -26.32 7.07
N GLN A 108 -9.82 -25.69 5.92
CA GLN A 108 -11.11 -25.74 5.22
C GLN A 108 -11.53 -27.17 4.88
N GLN A 109 -10.59 -28.02 4.46
CA GLN A 109 -10.91 -29.41 4.15
C GLN A 109 -11.24 -30.22 5.41
N SER A 110 -10.61 -29.90 6.55
CA SER A 110 -10.94 -30.55 7.83
C SER A 110 -12.29 -30.10 8.39
N GLU A 111 -12.71 -28.86 8.15
CA GLU A 111 -14.01 -28.32 8.58
C GLU A 111 -15.18 -28.85 7.73
N PHE A 112 -14.99 -28.98 6.40
CA PHE A 112 -16.02 -29.47 5.49
C PHE A 112 -16.12 -31.00 5.41
N ALA A 113 -15.11 -31.74 5.87
CA ALA A 113 -15.17 -33.18 5.96
C ALA A 113 -16.10 -33.58 7.12
N VAL A 114 -17.39 -33.71 6.83
CA VAL A 114 -18.37 -34.32 7.73
C VAL A 114 -18.04 -35.82 7.84
N GLY A 115 -17.13 -36.16 8.74
CA GLY A 115 -16.67 -37.52 9.00
C GLY A 115 -15.16 -37.61 9.22
N THR A 116 -14.72 -38.66 9.92
CA THR A 116 -13.36 -38.92 10.43
C THR A 116 -12.25 -39.08 9.37
N GLN A 117 -12.45 -38.61 8.14
CA GLN A 117 -11.46 -38.64 7.06
C GLN A 117 -10.40 -37.55 7.29
N LYS A 118 -9.37 -37.90 8.07
CA LYS A 118 -8.20 -37.05 8.28
C LYS A 118 -7.44 -36.85 6.97
N ILE A 119 -7.06 -35.61 6.67
CA ILE A 119 -6.24 -35.27 5.51
C ILE A 119 -4.94 -36.09 5.50
N SER A 120 -4.56 -36.62 4.33
CA SER A 120 -3.35 -37.45 4.22
C SER A 120 -2.09 -36.62 4.40
N LYS A 121 -1.02 -37.22 4.95
CA LYS A 121 0.29 -36.54 5.11
C LYS A 121 0.82 -35.98 3.78
N ALA A 122 0.69 -36.74 2.69
CA ALA A 122 1.11 -36.30 1.37
C ALA A 122 0.32 -35.06 0.91
N THR A 123 -0.99 -35.04 1.15
CA THR A 123 -1.84 -33.89 0.83
C THR A 123 -1.48 -32.66 1.65
N VAL A 124 -1.20 -32.81 2.95
CA VAL A 124 -0.77 -31.69 3.80
C VAL A 124 0.52 -31.08 3.26
N LEU A 125 1.51 -31.91 2.91
CA LEU A 125 2.77 -31.43 2.34
C LEU A 125 2.54 -30.69 1.01
N GLN A 126 1.74 -31.26 0.10
CA GLN A 126 1.45 -30.63 -1.18
C GLN A 126 0.76 -29.26 -1.00
N LYS A 127 -0.29 -29.21 -0.18
CA LYS A 127 -0.99 -27.95 0.12
C LYS A 127 -0.08 -26.91 0.77
N THR A 128 0.88 -27.36 1.59
CA THR A 128 1.87 -26.48 2.20
C THR A 128 2.81 -25.90 1.14
N ILE A 129 3.28 -26.71 0.18
CA ILE A 129 4.12 -26.25 -0.93
C ILE A 129 3.38 -25.20 -1.75
N ASP A 130 2.13 -25.50 -2.12
CA ASP A 130 1.29 -24.59 -2.91
C ASP A 130 1.06 -23.27 -2.16
N TYR A 131 0.85 -23.34 -0.84
CA TYR A 131 0.67 -22.16 0.01
C TYR A 131 1.95 -21.32 0.13
N ILE A 132 3.13 -21.95 0.25
CA ILE A 132 4.42 -21.22 0.25
C ILE A 132 4.61 -20.50 -1.10
N GLN A 133 4.31 -21.15 -2.22
CA GLN A 133 4.41 -20.54 -3.54
C GLN A 133 3.44 -19.36 -3.68
N PHE A 134 2.21 -19.52 -3.19
CA PHE A 134 1.22 -18.45 -3.12
C PHE A 134 1.74 -17.27 -2.29
N LEU A 135 2.27 -17.51 -1.08
CA LEU A 135 2.82 -16.46 -0.22
C LEU A 135 3.99 -15.73 -0.87
N HIS A 136 4.88 -16.42 -1.59
CA HIS A 136 5.95 -15.77 -2.35
C HIS A 136 5.41 -14.86 -3.45
N LYS A 137 4.38 -15.31 -4.19
CA LYS A 137 3.74 -14.50 -5.22
C LYS A 137 3.07 -13.26 -4.62
N GLU A 138 2.33 -13.44 -3.52
CA GLU A 138 1.61 -12.34 -2.87
C GLU A 138 2.56 -11.33 -2.22
N LYS A 139 3.63 -11.80 -1.57
CA LYS A 139 4.70 -10.95 -1.07
C LYS A 139 5.32 -10.11 -2.19
N LYS A 140 5.67 -10.73 -3.32
CA LYS A 140 6.25 -10.03 -4.48
C LYS A 140 5.30 -8.95 -5.01
N LYS A 141 4.01 -9.27 -5.14
CA LYS A 141 2.98 -8.32 -5.56
C LYS A 141 2.90 -7.11 -4.61
N GLN A 142 2.86 -7.35 -3.30
CA GLN A 142 2.84 -6.29 -2.29
C GLN A 142 4.11 -5.41 -2.32
N GLU A 143 5.28 -6.01 -2.54
CA GLU A 143 6.54 -5.28 -2.70
C GLU A 143 6.54 -4.37 -3.94
N GLU A 144 5.98 -4.85 -5.06
CA GLU A 144 5.83 -4.06 -6.29
C GLU A 144 4.85 -2.89 -6.10
N GLU A 145 3.68 -3.13 -5.49
CA GLU A 145 2.71 -2.10 -5.15
C GLU A 145 3.30 -1.04 -4.21
N MET A 146 4.02 -1.45 -3.17
CA MET A 146 4.68 -0.54 -2.24
C MET A 146 5.74 0.32 -2.95
N SER A 147 6.49 -0.27 -3.89
CA SER A 147 7.45 0.47 -4.72
C SER A 147 6.76 1.50 -5.61
N MET A 148 5.62 1.16 -6.24
CA MET A 148 4.83 2.10 -7.04
C MET A 148 4.32 3.27 -6.19
N LEU A 149 3.68 3.00 -5.05
CA LEU A 149 3.16 4.04 -4.15
C LEU A 149 4.27 4.99 -3.69
N ARG A 150 5.47 4.46 -3.38
CA ARG A 150 6.63 5.31 -3.01
C ARG A 150 7.02 6.28 -4.13
N LYS A 151 7.01 5.81 -5.39
CA LYS A 151 7.31 6.66 -6.56
C LYS A 151 6.24 7.74 -6.75
N GLU A 152 4.97 7.39 -6.57
CA GLU A 152 3.86 8.34 -6.65
C GLU A 152 3.95 9.42 -5.57
N VAL A 153 4.20 9.03 -4.32
CA VAL A 153 4.44 9.98 -3.22
C VAL A 153 5.60 10.92 -3.53
N MET A 154 6.69 10.41 -4.11
CA MET A 154 7.83 11.24 -4.52
C MET A 154 7.44 12.23 -5.62
N ALA A 155 6.71 11.78 -6.65
CA ALA A 155 6.23 12.65 -7.72
C ALA A 155 5.29 13.76 -7.18
N LEU A 156 4.36 13.39 -6.31
CA LEU A 156 3.44 14.35 -5.67
C LEU A 156 4.19 15.36 -4.79
N LYS A 157 5.22 14.93 -4.05
CA LYS A 157 6.07 15.85 -3.29
C LYS A 157 6.80 16.83 -4.20
N ILE A 158 7.36 16.35 -5.32
CA ILE A 158 8.00 17.23 -6.32
C ILE A 158 6.99 18.23 -6.89
N MET A 159 5.78 17.79 -7.25
CA MET A 159 4.73 18.68 -7.75
C MET A 159 4.34 19.74 -6.71
N LYS A 160 4.11 19.34 -5.46
CA LYS A 160 3.80 20.25 -4.35
C LYS A 160 4.88 21.33 -4.20
N THR A 161 6.15 20.94 -4.15
CA THR A 161 7.27 21.88 -4.05
C THR A 161 7.32 22.84 -5.24
N ASN A 162 7.08 22.36 -6.46
CA ASN A 162 7.01 23.23 -7.64
C ASN A 162 5.87 24.26 -7.54
N TYR A 163 4.68 23.85 -7.12
CA TYR A 163 3.56 24.79 -6.92
C TYR A 163 3.85 25.79 -5.80
N GLU A 164 4.44 25.36 -4.69
CA GLU A 164 4.86 26.25 -3.61
C GLU A 164 5.88 27.29 -4.10
N HIS A 165 6.82 26.91 -4.96
CA HIS A 165 7.75 27.85 -5.58
C HIS A 165 7.05 28.85 -6.50
N ILE A 166 6.11 28.41 -7.35
CA ILE A 166 5.32 29.29 -8.22
C ILE A 166 4.51 30.29 -7.38
N VAL A 167 3.82 29.83 -6.34
CA VAL A 167 3.03 30.68 -5.45
C VAL A 167 3.91 31.71 -4.75
N LYS A 168 5.07 31.31 -4.20
CA LYS A 168 6.03 32.24 -3.59
C LYS A 168 6.58 33.26 -4.58
N ALA A 169 6.89 32.84 -5.81
CA ALA A 169 7.36 33.75 -6.86
C ALA A 169 6.30 34.80 -7.23
N HIS A 170 5.03 34.41 -7.31
CA HIS A 170 3.91 35.33 -7.53
C HIS A 170 3.67 36.28 -6.34
N GLN A 171 3.79 35.80 -5.09
CA GLN A 171 3.68 36.66 -3.90
C GLN A 171 4.83 37.68 -3.80
N ASN A 172 6.04 37.28 -4.19
CA ASN A 172 7.21 38.15 -4.17
C ASN A 172 7.28 39.15 -5.34
N ASN A 173 6.31 39.13 -6.27
CA ASN A 173 6.21 40.07 -7.38
C ASN A 173 4.83 40.78 -7.38
N PRO A 174 4.62 41.80 -6.52
CA PRO A 174 3.32 42.48 -6.38
C PRO A 174 2.80 43.13 -7.66
N GLN A 175 3.69 43.46 -8.62
CA GLN A 175 3.31 44.14 -9.86
C GLN A 175 2.55 43.25 -10.86
N GLN A 176 2.54 41.91 -10.70
CA GLN A 176 1.70 41.03 -11.53
C GLN A 176 0.28 40.83 -11.00
N GLY A 177 -0.06 41.43 -9.85
CA GLY A 177 -1.42 41.44 -9.30
C GLY A 177 -2.29 42.61 -9.77
N GLU A 178 -1.69 43.72 -10.20
CA GLU A 178 -2.43 44.93 -10.59
C GLU A 178 -3.13 44.83 -11.95
N GLU A 179 -2.69 43.90 -12.82
CA GLU A 179 -3.35 43.63 -14.11
C GLU A 179 -4.44 42.55 -14.00
N GLN A 180 -4.68 42.01 -12.80
CA GLN A 180 -5.76 41.06 -12.60
C GLN A 180 -7.07 41.80 -12.37
N VAL A 181 -7.97 41.65 -13.34
CA VAL A 181 -9.39 41.97 -13.21
C VAL A 181 -9.90 41.44 -11.86
N SER A 182 -10.45 42.32 -11.02
CA SER A 182 -10.97 41.96 -9.69
C SER A 182 -11.93 40.77 -9.77
N ASP A 183 -11.93 39.90 -8.76
CA ASP A 183 -12.84 38.74 -8.70
C ASP A 183 -14.31 39.17 -8.77
N GLN A 184 -14.63 40.38 -8.32
CA GLN A 184 -15.96 40.98 -8.48
C GLN A 184 -16.34 41.19 -9.95
N VAL A 185 -15.38 41.62 -10.78
CA VAL A 185 -15.58 41.83 -12.22
C VAL A 185 -15.61 40.48 -12.96
N LYS A 186 -14.80 39.50 -12.53
CA LYS A 186 -14.90 38.12 -13.06
C LYS A 186 -16.29 37.54 -12.79
N PHE A 187 -16.82 37.74 -11.58
CA PHE A 187 -18.15 37.29 -11.20
C PHE A 187 -19.25 38.02 -11.99
N SER A 188 -19.15 39.35 -12.16
CA SER A 188 -20.14 40.11 -12.92
C SER A 188 -20.17 39.70 -14.40
N VAL A 189 -19.02 39.42 -14.99
CA VAL A 189 -18.91 38.88 -16.36
C VAL A 189 -19.56 37.49 -16.45
N PHE A 190 -19.21 36.57 -15.55
CA PHE A 190 -19.79 35.24 -15.53
C PHE A 190 -21.31 35.28 -15.37
N GLN A 191 -21.81 36.06 -14.41
CA GLN A 191 -23.22 36.24 -14.16
C GLN A 191 -23.93 36.74 -15.43
N SER A 192 -23.39 37.77 -16.09
CA SER A 192 -23.98 38.33 -17.30
C SER A 192 -24.05 37.32 -18.46
N ILE A 193 -23.03 36.47 -18.60
CA ILE A 193 -23.03 35.38 -19.60
C ILE A 193 -24.13 34.36 -19.28
N MET A 194 -24.20 33.91 -18.02
CA MET A 194 -25.19 32.92 -17.58
C MET A 194 -26.62 33.44 -17.67
N ASP A 195 -26.88 34.68 -17.26
CA ASP A 195 -28.19 35.33 -17.36
C ASP A 195 -28.63 35.46 -18.81
N SER A 196 -27.71 35.82 -19.71
CA SER A 196 -28.01 35.95 -21.14
C SER A 196 -28.31 34.58 -21.79
N LEU A 197 -27.57 33.52 -21.42
CA LEU A 197 -27.83 32.15 -21.89
C LEU A 197 -29.17 31.63 -21.34
N PHE A 198 -29.48 31.92 -20.08
CA PHE A 198 -30.75 31.52 -19.48
C PHE A 198 -31.94 32.23 -20.14
N GLN A 199 -31.80 33.50 -20.48
CA GLN A 199 -32.82 34.24 -21.23
C GLN A 199 -33.03 33.67 -22.64
N SER A 200 -31.96 33.30 -23.35
CA SER A 200 -32.11 32.67 -24.68
C SER A 200 -32.80 31.30 -24.55
N PHE A 201 -32.43 30.49 -23.56
CA PHE A 201 -33.09 29.24 -23.25
C PHE A 201 -34.59 29.44 -22.98
N SER A 202 -34.93 30.38 -22.10
CA SER A 202 -36.31 30.65 -21.70
C SER A 202 -37.19 31.15 -22.85
N ARG A 203 -36.60 31.80 -23.86
CA ARG A 203 -37.31 32.24 -25.07
C ARG A 203 -37.48 31.14 -26.10
N SER A 204 -36.49 30.25 -26.22
CA SER A 204 -36.45 29.24 -27.28
C SER A 204 -37.05 27.88 -26.86
N VAL A 205 -37.17 27.62 -25.55
CA VAL A 205 -37.61 26.33 -25.04
C VAL A 205 -39.03 26.38 -24.48
N SER A 206 -39.92 25.64 -25.13
CA SER A 206 -41.30 25.40 -24.67
C SER A 206 -41.37 24.15 -23.80
N VAL A 207 -42.19 24.21 -22.74
CA VAL A 207 -42.44 23.10 -21.80
C VAL A 207 -43.82 22.47 -21.98
N ALA A 208 -44.50 22.73 -23.11
CA ALA A 208 -45.88 22.30 -23.33
C ALA A 208 -46.05 20.77 -23.48
N SER A 209 -45.01 20.05 -23.95
CA SER A 209 -44.99 18.58 -23.98
C SER A 209 -43.55 18.05 -23.95
N PHE A 210 -43.34 16.78 -23.59
CA PHE A 210 -42.00 16.18 -23.58
C PHE A 210 -41.35 16.18 -24.98
N GLN A 211 -42.15 15.92 -26.03
CA GLN A 211 -41.67 15.91 -27.40
C GLN A 211 -41.21 17.30 -27.84
N GLU A 212 -42.01 18.33 -27.55
CA GLU A 212 -41.69 19.72 -27.87
C GLU A 212 -40.50 20.23 -27.04
N LEU A 213 -40.46 19.92 -25.74
CA LEU A 213 -39.33 20.22 -24.86
C LEU A 213 -38.03 19.61 -25.41
N SER A 214 -38.05 18.32 -25.74
CA SER A 214 -36.87 17.63 -26.25
C SER A 214 -36.39 18.25 -27.57
N ALA A 215 -37.30 18.53 -28.50
CA ALA A 215 -36.97 19.16 -29.78
C ALA A 215 -36.40 20.58 -29.59
N CYS A 216 -37.05 21.43 -28.80
CA CYS A 216 -36.60 22.79 -28.54
C CYS A 216 -35.25 22.85 -27.81
N VAL A 217 -35.01 21.97 -26.85
CA VAL A 217 -33.72 21.89 -26.14
C VAL A 217 -32.61 21.47 -27.09
N PHE A 218 -32.82 20.46 -27.94
CA PHE A 218 -31.81 20.06 -28.92
C PHE A 218 -31.50 21.20 -29.90
N SER A 219 -32.52 21.86 -30.46
CA SER A 219 -32.33 23.00 -31.35
C SER A 219 -31.59 24.16 -30.64
N TRP A 220 -31.95 24.48 -29.39
CA TRP A 220 -31.28 25.54 -28.64
C TRP A 220 -29.80 25.24 -28.39
N ILE A 221 -29.45 24.01 -27.99
CA ILE A 221 -28.05 23.59 -27.76
C ILE A 221 -27.26 23.70 -29.07
N GLU A 222 -27.81 23.21 -30.18
CA GLU A 222 -27.13 23.24 -31.47
C GLU A 222 -26.92 24.65 -32.03
N GLU A 223 -27.81 25.58 -31.69
CA GLU A 223 -27.74 26.96 -32.12
C GLU A 223 -26.83 27.80 -31.20
N HIS A 224 -26.93 27.64 -29.88
CA HIS A 224 -26.32 28.57 -28.90
C HIS A 224 -25.09 28.01 -28.15
N CYS A 225 -24.94 26.69 -28.03
CA CYS A 225 -23.89 26.07 -27.20
C CYS A 225 -22.71 25.48 -27.98
N LYS A 226 -22.66 25.67 -29.31
CA LYS A 226 -21.49 25.29 -30.11
C LYS A 226 -20.27 26.15 -29.72
N PRO A 227 -19.04 25.61 -29.74
CA PRO A 227 -17.85 26.34 -29.27
C PRO A 227 -17.61 27.69 -29.96
N GLN A 228 -17.94 27.81 -31.25
CA GLN A 228 -17.80 29.06 -32.00
C GLN A 228 -18.89 30.06 -31.63
N THR A 229 -20.16 29.65 -31.66
CA THR A 229 -21.27 30.52 -31.28
C THR A 229 -21.16 31.00 -29.83
N LEU A 230 -20.73 30.13 -28.92
CA LEU A 230 -20.54 30.49 -27.52
C LEU A 230 -19.42 31.52 -27.35
N ARG A 231 -18.33 31.43 -28.14
CA ARG A 231 -17.27 32.45 -28.13
C ARG A 231 -17.80 33.80 -28.62
N GLU A 232 -18.52 33.81 -29.74
CA GLU A 232 -19.12 35.04 -30.29
C GLU A 232 -20.13 35.65 -29.32
N PHE A 233 -20.95 34.82 -28.69
CA PHE A 233 -21.90 35.21 -27.67
C PHE A 233 -21.22 35.86 -26.45
N VAL A 234 -20.19 35.22 -25.90
CA VAL A 234 -19.41 35.75 -24.77
C VAL A 234 -18.74 37.07 -25.12
N VAL A 235 -18.16 37.18 -26.32
CA VAL A 235 -17.58 38.45 -26.81
C VAL A 235 -18.67 39.53 -26.94
N GLY A 236 -19.86 39.17 -27.40
CA GLY A 236 -21.02 40.06 -27.46
C GLY A 236 -21.42 40.60 -26.09
N VAL A 237 -21.55 39.72 -25.09
CA VAL A 237 -21.86 40.10 -23.69
C VAL A 237 -20.76 40.99 -23.11
N LEU A 238 -19.49 40.64 -23.33
CA LEU A 238 -18.35 41.45 -22.88
C LEU A 238 -18.35 42.86 -23.50
N ARG A 239 -18.69 42.98 -24.79
CA ARG A 239 -18.82 44.28 -25.46
C ARG A 239 -19.97 45.10 -24.89
N GLN A 240 -21.11 44.48 -24.59
CA GLN A 240 -22.25 45.17 -23.97
C GLN A 240 -21.90 45.70 -22.58
N LEU A 241 -21.22 44.89 -21.76
CA LEU A 241 -20.74 45.31 -20.44
C LEU A 241 -19.74 46.47 -20.51
N ASN A 242 -18.87 46.48 -21.53
CA ASN A 242 -17.93 47.56 -21.74
C ASN A 242 -18.57 48.84 -22.33
N SER A 243 -19.79 48.75 -22.86
CA SER A 243 -20.53 49.86 -23.48
C SER A 243 -21.55 50.51 -22.55
N GLN A 244 -21.80 49.94 -21.36
CA GLN A 244 -22.62 50.55 -20.32
C GLN A 244 -21.77 51.57 -19.55
N PRO A 245 -22.02 52.89 -19.68
CA PRO A 245 -21.35 53.86 -18.82
C PRO A 245 -21.86 53.68 -17.39
N TYR A 246 -20.94 53.78 -16.42
CA TYR A 246 -21.27 53.87 -14.99
C TYR A 246 -22.21 55.04 -14.69
#